data_AF-A0A3P0XF51-F1
#
_entry.id   AF-A0A3P0XF51-F1
#
_cell.length_a   1.000
_cell.length_b   1.000
_cell.length_c   1.000
_cell.angle_alpha   90.00
_cell.angle_beta   90.00
_cell.angle_gamma   90.00
#
_symmetry.space_group_name_H-M   'P 1'
#
loop_
_entity.id
_entity.type
_entity.pdbx_description
1 polymer ?
#
loop_
_entity_poly.entity_id
_entity_poly.type
_entity_poly.pdbx_seq_one_letter_code
_entity_poly.pdbx_strand_id
1 'polypeptide(L)'
;MDLDFESSTLADFYLAYRSMLRAAGDAPLGGRLVLLSHPGQRRSAAAAAAAAARIAGAACLLLIADERQAKEVVRAGYCDYLVTSLDEAVRILKNEVRRQAATAVCLLGEPSHSLALCVGRGIQPDLLDLVSLASHADGACGELVARGARPIAWESSWNVEEQAVAWNVPHGPLALLALVDALARRAVEEQARGAERLRWLTQAPATLGRGWQRERLLPMRPVEVSRFVALARDQASLAEEGGLQVLVDGVEILLQA
;
A
#
# COMPACT_ATOMS: atom_id res chain seq x y z
N MET A 1 -3.23 -23.74 14.67
CA MET A 1 -1.84 -23.63 14.18
C MET A 1 -1.85 -22.48 13.23
N ASP A 2 -1.75 -21.33 13.87
CA ASP A 2 -2.24 -20.05 13.44
C ASP A 2 -1.26 -19.39 12.47
N LEU A 3 -1.84 -18.67 11.52
CA LEU A 3 -1.17 -18.13 10.35
C LEU A 3 -0.67 -16.72 10.69
N ASP A 4 0.65 -16.56 10.84
CA ASP A 4 1.30 -15.30 11.18
C ASP A 4 1.26 -14.28 10.03
N PHE A 5 0.08 -13.69 9.80
CA PHE A 5 -0.06 -12.36 9.19
C PHE A 5 0.44 -11.24 10.13
N GLU A 6 0.85 -11.59 11.36
CA GLU A 6 1.19 -10.66 12.46
C GLU A 6 2.55 -9.94 12.31
N SER A 7 3.40 -10.31 11.34
CA SER A 7 4.74 -9.70 11.20
C SER A 7 4.81 -8.47 10.29
N SER A 8 3.77 -8.19 9.50
CA SER A 8 3.71 -6.96 8.71
C SER A 8 3.44 -5.77 9.60
N THR A 9 4.22 -4.71 9.43
CA THR A 9 4.00 -3.43 10.11
C THR A 9 3.34 -2.43 9.17
N LEU A 10 2.69 -1.40 9.71
CA LEU A 10 2.17 -0.29 8.90
C LEU A 10 3.28 0.40 8.07
N ALA A 11 4.53 0.34 8.57
CA ALA A 11 5.71 0.78 7.85
C ALA A 11 5.95 0.01 6.55
N ASP A 12 5.82 -1.32 6.56
CA ASP A 12 6.02 -2.15 5.37
C ASP A 12 5.03 -1.79 4.25
N PHE A 13 3.76 -1.59 4.61
CA PHE A 13 2.73 -1.14 3.67
C PHE A 13 3.05 0.23 3.08
N TYR A 14 3.52 1.15 3.91
CA TYR A 14 3.88 2.49 3.47
C TYR A 14 5.13 2.50 2.55
N LEU A 15 6.15 1.70 2.88
CA LEU A 15 7.34 1.56 2.04
C LEU A 15 7.00 0.92 0.68
N ALA A 16 6.12 -0.08 0.65
CA ALA A 16 5.60 -0.64 -0.59
C ALA A 16 4.85 0.43 -1.42
N TYR A 17 4.02 1.24 -0.77
CA TYR A 17 3.32 2.36 -1.41
C TYR A 17 4.29 3.40 -2.01
N ARG A 18 5.32 3.81 -1.28
CA ARG A 18 6.35 4.72 -1.80
C ARG A 18 7.13 4.14 -2.97
N SER A 19 7.52 2.87 -2.87
CA SER A 19 8.23 2.16 -3.94
C SER A 19 7.43 2.20 -5.24
N MET A 20 6.11 1.99 -5.14
CA MET A 20 5.19 2.07 -6.28
C MET A 20 5.15 3.47 -6.89
N LEU A 21 5.04 4.52 -6.06
CA LEU A 21 5.00 5.89 -6.53
C LEU A 21 6.31 6.29 -7.21
N ARG A 22 7.47 5.92 -6.63
CA ARG A 22 8.76 6.18 -7.28
C ARG A 22 8.89 5.45 -8.61
N ALA A 23 8.43 4.20 -8.67
CA ALA A 23 8.38 3.43 -9.90
C ALA A 23 7.44 4.06 -10.95
N ALA A 24 6.38 4.77 -10.53
CA ALA A 24 5.52 5.55 -11.42
C ALA A 24 6.14 6.91 -11.82
N GLY A 25 6.99 7.50 -10.99
CA GLY A 25 7.49 8.87 -11.15
C GLY A 25 6.41 9.90 -10.82
N ASP A 26 6.32 10.98 -11.62
CA ASP A 26 5.30 12.03 -11.42
C ASP A 26 3.91 11.65 -11.98
N ALA A 27 3.78 10.46 -12.58
CA ALA A 27 2.55 10.09 -13.25
C ALA A 27 1.52 9.46 -12.30
N PRO A 28 0.23 9.80 -12.42
CA PRO A 28 -0.81 9.17 -11.63
C PRO A 28 -0.91 7.68 -11.97
N LEU A 29 -1.16 6.87 -10.95
CA LEU A 29 -1.38 5.43 -11.06
C LEU A 29 -2.84 5.06 -11.41
N GLY A 30 -3.76 6.03 -11.34
CA GLY A 30 -5.12 5.88 -11.85
C GLY A 30 -5.14 5.55 -13.34
N GLY A 31 -5.75 4.41 -13.69
CA GLY A 31 -5.79 3.92 -15.07
C GLY A 31 -4.50 3.23 -15.52
N ARG A 32 -3.65 2.81 -14.58
CA ARG A 32 -2.48 1.98 -14.84
C ARG A 32 -2.68 0.57 -14.33
N LEU A 33 -2.01 -0.38 -14.99
CA LEU A 33 -1.98 -1.78 -14.60
C LEU A 33 -0.65 -2.11 -13.92
N VAL A 34 -0.74 -2.64 -12.70
CA VAL A 34 0.40 -3.17 -11.94
C VAL A 34 0.33 -4.69 -11.95
N LEU A 35 1.44 -5.35 -12.27
CA LEU A 35 1.57 -6.81 -12.26
C LEU A 35 2.49 -7.26 -11.14
N LEU A 36 1.97 -8.08 -10.23
CA LEU A 36 2.69 -8.57 -9.07
C LEU A 36 2.63 -10.10 -9.04
N SER A 37 3.57 -10.72 -8.35
CA SER A 37 3.50 -12.14 -7.99
C SER A 37 3.80 -12.32 -6.51
N HIS A 38 3.29 -13.40 -5.95
CA HIS A 38 3.65 -13.83 -4.62
C HIS A 38 4.84 -14.81 -4.66
N PRO A 39 6.06 -14.41 -4.26
CA PRO A 39 7.14 -15.38 -4.08
C PRO A 39 6.80 -16.14 -2.79
N GLY A 40 6.47 -17.43 -2.93
CA GLY A 40 5.84 -18.28 -1.89
C GLY A 40 6.51 -18.41 -0.52
N GLN A 41 7.54 -17.61 -0.20
CA GLN A 41 8.24 -17.60 1.09
C GLN A 41 8.00 -16.33 1.94
N ARG A 42 7.51 -15.21 1.39
CA ARG A 42 7.22 -13.99 2.19
C ARG A 42 5.80 -13.47 1.97
N ARG A 43 4.83 -14.08 2.69
CA ARG A 43 3.39 -13.74 2.74
C ARG A 43 3.10 -12.24 2.88
N SER A 44 3.90 -11.53 3.68
CA SER A 44 3.76 -10.09 3.97
C SER A 44 3.98 -9.16 2.78
N ALA A 45 4.85 -9.53 1.83
CA ALA A 45 5.27 -8.62 0.75
C ALA A 45 4.19 -8.44 -0.34
N ALA A 46 3.49 -9.51 -0.73
CA ALA A 46 2.48 -9.39 -1.79
C ALA A 46 1.19 -8.72 -1.31
N ALA A 47 0.77 -8.98 -0.06
CA ALA A 47 -0.34 -8.28 0.55
C ALA A 47 -0.05 -6.77 0.64
N ALA A 48 1.15 -6.41 1.10
CA ALA A 48 1.59 -5.02 1.14
C ALA A 48 1.65 -4.38 -0.25
N ALA A 49 2.18 -5.07 -1.25
CA ALA A 49 2.26 -4.57 -2.62
C ALA A 49 0.88 -4.39 -3.28
N ALA A 50 -0.05 -5.34 -3.10
CA ALA A 50 -1.41 -5.23 -3.64
C ALA A 50 -2.20 -4.08 -2.97
N ALA A 51 -2.09 -3.95 -1.64
CA ALA A 51 -2.67 -2.83 -0.92
C ALA A 51 -2.07 -1.49 -1.35
N ALA A 52 -0.75 -1.42 -1.49
CA ALA A 52 -0.03 -0.26 -2.00
C ALA A 52 -0.53 0.16 -3.40
N ALA A 53 -0.76 -0.80 -4.30
CA ALA A 53 -1.26 -0.51 -5.65
C ALA A 53 -2.64 0.16 -5.59
N ARG A 54 -3.52 -0.38 -4.76
CA ARG A 54 -4.88 0.16 -4.55
C ARG A 54 -4.86 1.54 -3.91
N ILE A 55 -4.07 1.73 -2.84
CA ILE A 55 -3.92 3.03 -2.17
C ILE A 55 -3.41 4.08 -3.16
N ALA A 56 -2.48 3.70 -4.04
CA ALA A 56 -1.96 4.56 -5.08
C ALA A 56 -2.93 4.82 -6.24
N GLY A 57 -4.01 4.05 -6.34
CA GLY A 57 -5.07 4.23 -7.34
C GLY A 57 -4.98 3.30 -8.56
N ALA A 58 -4.06 2.34 -8.57
CA ALA A 58 -3.86 1.44 -9.70
C ALA A 58 -4.84 0.26 -9.74
N ALA A 59 -5.02 -0.28 -10.94
CA ALA A 59 -5.53 -1.63 -11.12
C ALA A 59 -4.37 -2.62 -10.96
N CYS A 60 -4.56 -3.69 -10.19
CA CYS A 60 -3.52 -4.64 -9.84
C CYS A 60 -3.92 -6.06 -10.26
N LEU A 61 -3.04 -6.75 -10.98
CA LEU A 61 -3.10 -8.19 -11.20
C LEU A 61 -2.06 -8.86 -10.29
N LEU A 62 -2.53 -9.65 -9.33
CA LEU A 62 -1.67 -10.42 -8.43
C LEU A 62 -1.73 -11.91 -8.80
N LEU A 63 -0.58 -12.48 -9.15
CA LEU A 63 -0.44 -13.89 -9.48
C LEU A 63 -0.13 -14.71 -8.22
N ILE A 64 -0.92 -15.74 -7.94
CA ILE A 64 -0.72 -16.64 -6.80
C ILE A 64 -0.94 -18.09 -7.24
N ALA A 65 0.03 -18.97 -6.98
CA ALA A 65 -0.08 -20.41 -7.28
C ALA A 65 -0.88 -21.17 -6.21
N ASP A 66 -0.72 -20.81 -4.94
CA ASP A 66 -1.33 -21.51 -3.81
C ASP A 66 -2.76 -21.03 -3.52
N GLU A 67 -3.74 -21.93 -3.62
CA GLU A 67 -5.15 -21.62 -3.43
C GLU A 67 -5.46 -21.08 -2.02
N ARG A 68 -4.77 -21.62 -1.01
CA ARG A 68 -4.96 -21.19 0.38
C ARG A 68 -4.51 -19.73 0.54
N GLN A 69 -3.33 -19.37 0.05
CA GLN A 69 -2.85 -17.98 0.05
C GLN A 69 -3.77 -17.05 -0.75
N ALA A 70 -4.26 -17.48 -1.91
CA ALA A 70 -5.18 -16.71 -2.74
C ALA A 70 -6.48 -16.37 -1.99
N LYS A 71 -7.09 -17.38 -1.34
CA LYS A 71 -8.27 -17.20 -0.49
C LYS A 71 -7.98 -16.30 0.71
N GLU A 72 -6.81 -16.44 1.33
CA GLU A 72 -6.40 -15.64 2.49
C GLU A 72 -6.24 -14.15 2.15
N VAL A 73 -5.57 -13.83 1.03
CA VAL A 73 -5.38 -12.44 0.56
C VAL A 73 -6.72 -11.75 0.27
N VAL A 74 -7.67 -12.47 -0.33
CA VAL A 74 -9.02 -11.96 -0.60
C VAL A 74 -9.81 -11.81 0.70
N ARG A 75 -9.77 -12.81 1.59
CA ARG A 75 -10.44 -12.75 2.90
C ARG A 75 -9.92 -11.60 3.76
N ALA A 76 -8.62 -11.29 3.67
CA ALA A 76 -8.00 -10.18 4.37
C ALA A 76 -8.35 -8.80 3.75
N GLY A 77 -8.94 -8.78 2.55
CA GLY A 77 -9.38 -7.54 1.88
C GLY A 77 -8.32 -6.88 0.99
N TYR A 78 -7.14 -7.50 0.83
CA TYR A 78 -6.08 -6.94 -0.01
C TYR A 78 -6.38 -7.07 -1.51
N CYS A 79 -7.17 -8.08 -1.91
CA CYS A 79 -7.72 -8.24 -3.25
C CYS A 79 -9.25 -8.24 -3.23
N ASP A 80 -9.86 -7.64 -4.25
CA ASP A 80 -11.32 -7.55 -4.41
C ASP A 80 -11.91 -8.82 -5.02
N TYR A 81 -11.16 -9.45 -5.94
CA TYR A 81 -11.62 -10.60 -6.72
C TYR A 81 -10.61 -11.73 -6.65
N LEU A 82 -11.11 -12.96 -6.56
CA LEU A 82 -10.38 -14.19 -6.81
C LEU A 82 -10.90 -14.80 -8.11
N VAL A 83 -10.03 -14.97 -9.09
CA VAL A 83 -10.38 -15.55 -10.40
C VAL A 83 -9.42 -16.68 -10.74
N THR A 84 -9.85 -17.61 -11.57
CA THR A 84 -9.06 -18.78 -12.00
C THR A 84 -8.69 -18.74 -13.47
N SER A 85 -9.06 -17.67 -14.19
CA SER A 85 -8.73 -17.49 -15.60
C SER A 85 -8.23 -16.08 -15.88
N LEU A 86 -7.25 -15.98 -16.78
CA LEU A 86 -6.71 -14.70 -17.22
C LEU A 86 -7.76 -13.87 -17.98
N ASP A 87 -8.66 -14.52 -18.73
CA ASP A 87 -9.74 -13.84 -19.47
C ASP A 87 -10.67 -13.07 -18.54
N GLU A 88 -11.05 -13.69 -17.43
CA GLU A 88 -11.87 -13.02 -16.42
C GLU A 88 -11.11 -11.88 -15.74
N ALA A 89 -9.84 -12.11 -15.38
CA ALA A 89 -8.99 -11.09 -14.78
C ALA A 89 -8.89 -9.85 -15.67
N VAL A 90 -8.58 -10.04 -16.96
CA VAL A 90 -8.43 -8.97 -17.94
C VAL A 90 -9.75 -8.24 -18.16
N ARG A 91 -10.89 -8.94 -18.17
CA ARG A 91 -12.20 -8.31 -18.30
C ARG A 91 -12.48 -7.33 -17.16
N ILE A 92 -12.17 -7.72 -15.92
CA ILE A 92 -12.31 -6.86 -14.74
C ILE A 92 -11.34 -5.67 -14.85
N LEU A 93 -10.05 -5.97 -15.04
CA LEU A 93 -8.98 -4.96 -15.03
C LEU A 93 -9.13 -3.94 -16.15
N LYS A 94 -9.52 -4.35 -17.36
CA LYS A 94 -9.75 -3.44 -18.49
C LYS A 94 -10.82 -2.39 -18.18
N ASN A 95 -11.89 -2.80 -17.51
CA ASN A 95 -12.98 -1.89 -17.13
C ASN A 95 -12.51 -0.89 -16.06
N GLU A 96 -11.80 -1.38 -15.03
CA GLU A 96 -11.35 -0.52 -13.92
C GLU A 96 -10.19 0.40 -14.34
N VAL A 97 -9.28 -0.07 -15.20
CA VAL A 97 -8.27 0.77 -15.87
C VAL A 97 -8.93 1.91 -16.64
N ARG A 98 -9.95 1.62 -17.45
CA ARG A 98 -10.69 2.65 -18.20
C ARG A 98 -11.37 3.67 -17.27
N ARG A 99 -11.88 3.22 -16.12
CA ARG A 99 -12.54 4.06 -15.13
C ARG A 99 -11.56 4.79 -14.20
N GLN A 100 -10.27 4.51 -14.31
CA GLN A 100 -9.23 4.96 -13.39
C GLN A 100 -9.54 4.60 -11.93
N ALA A 101 -10.16 3.44 -11.74
CA ALA A 101 -10.59 2.96 -10.44
C ALA A 101 -9.58 1.95 -9.88
N ALA A 102 -9.30 2.10 -8.58
CA ALA A 102 -8.41 1.20 -7.86
C ALA A 102 -9.08 -0.15 -7.67
N THR A 103 -8.42 -1.23 -8.11
CA THR A 103 -8.89 -2.59 -7.85
C THR A 103 -7.70 -3.55 -7.78
N ALA A 104 -7.85 -4.65 -7.05
CA ALA A 104 -6.90 -5.75 -7.10
C ALA A 104 -7.59 -7.08 -7.42
N VAL A 105 -7.12 -7.76 -8.46
CA VAL A 105 -7.58 -9.07 -8.90
C VAL A 105 -6.48 -10.09 -8.60
N CYS A 106 -6.81 -11.08 -7.79
CA CYS A 106 -5.97 -12.24 -7.54
C CYS A 106 -6.28 -13.33 -8.59
N LEU A 107 -5.30 -13.66 -9.43
CA LEU A 107 -5.39 -14.78 -10.37
C LEU A 107 -4.73 -16.01 -9.74
N LEU A 108 -5.54 -17.03 -9.47
CA LEU A 108 -5.08 -18.34 -9.04
C LEU A 108 -4.53 -19.12 -10.24
N GLY A 109 -3.24 -19.44 -10.20
CA GLY A 109 -2.57 -20.23 -11.22
C GLY A 109 -1.05 -20.09 -11.16
N GLU A 110 -0.36 -20.96 -11.90
CA GLU A 110 1.10 -20.89 -12.02
C GLU A 110 1.54 -19.53 -12.62
N PRO A 111 2.40 -18.75 -11.92
CA PRO A 111 2.84 -17.45 -12.40
C PRO A 111 3.55 -17.53 -13.76
N SER A 112 4.35 -18.57 -14.00
CA SER A 112 5.06 -18.77 -15.27
C SER A 112 4.11 -18.91 -16.46
N HIS A 113 3.10 -19.76 -16.32
CA HIS A 113 2.06 -19.94 -17.31
C HIS A 113 1.25 -18.66 -17.52
N SER A 114 0.85 -18.00 -16.43
CA SER A 114 0.08 -16.76 -16.48
C SER A 114 0.86 -15.62 -17.16
N LEU A 115 2.16 -15.50 -16.89
CA LEU A 115 3.04 -14.52 -17.53
C LEU A 115 3.20 -14.77 -19.03
N ALA A 116 3.39 -16.02 -19.44
CA ALA A 116 3.47 -16.39 -20.85
C ALA A 116 2.17 -16.03 -21.60
N LEU A 117 1.01 -16.27 -20.98
CA LEU A 117 -0.28 -15.85 -21.53
C LEU A 117 -0.41 -14.32 -21.60
N CYS A 118 0.05 -13.59 -20.58
CA CYS A 118 0.06 -12.12 -20.61
C CYS A 118 0.85 -11.60 -21.82
N VAL A 119 2.06 -12.11 -22.02
CA VAL A 119 2.92 -11.72 -23.15
C VAL A 119 2.29 -12.08 -24.49
N GLY A 120 1.84 -13.33 -24.65
CA GLY A 120 1.28 -13.86 -25.90
C GLY A 120 -0.04 -13.20 -26.30
N ARG A 121 -0.80 -12.66 -25.33
CA ARG A 121 -2.06 -11.93 -25.56
C ARG A 121 -1.87 -10.41 -25.60
N GLY A 122 -0.65 -9.90 -25.48
CA GLY A 122 -0.36 -8.46 -25.52
C GLY A 122 -0.87 -7.69 -24.28
N ILE A 123 -1.02 -8.37 -23.14
CA ILE A 123 -1.37 -7.72 -21.88
C ILE A 123 -0.11 -7.05 -21.34
N GLN A 124 -0.09 -5.71 -21.43
CA GLN A 124 1.05 -4.90 -21.04
C GLN A 124 0.77 -4.18 -19.72
N PRO A 125 1.49 -4.50 -18.62
CA PRO A 125 1.45 -3.71 -17.41
C PRO A 125 2.31 -2.44 -17.54
N ASP A 126 1.97 -1.41 -16.76
CA ASP A 126 2.78 -0.21 -16.60
C ASP A 126 3.93 -0.44 -15.62
N LEU A 127 3.65 -1.12 -14.50
CA LEU A 127 4.62 -1.48 -13.47
C LEU A 127 4.62 -2.99 -13.23
N LEU A 128 5.78 -3.55 -12.89
CA LEU A 128 5.84 -4.93 -12.42
C LEU A 128 6.85 -5.14 -11.28
N ASP A 129 6.57 -6.14 -10.46
CA ASP A 129 7.53 -6.66 -9.49
C ASP A 129 8.49 -7.65 -10.15
N LEU A 130 9.57 -7.13 -10.75
CA LEU A 130 10.53 -7.96 -11.47
C LEU A 130 11.15 -9.05 -10.58
N VAL A 131 11.41 -8.76 -9.30
CA VAL A 131 12.10 -9.70 -8.40
C VAL A 131 11.22 -10.91 -8.10
N SER A 132 9.94 -10.71 -7.76
CA SER A 132 9.04 -11.83 -7.49
C SER A 132 8.62 -12.59 -8.75
N LEU A 133 8.70 -11.95 -9.91
CA LEU A 133 8.30 -12.55 -11.19
C LEU A 133 9.48 -13.27 -11.89
N ALA A 134 10.73 -12.85 -11.66
CA ALA A 134 11.89 -13.39 -12.34
C ALA A 134 12.14 -14.87 -12.07
N SER A 135 11.77 -15.39 -10.88
CA SER A 135 11.85 -16.82 -10.56
C SER A 135 10.90 -17.70 -11.37
N HIS A 136 9.98 -17.10 -12.13
CA HIS A 136 8.93 -17.79 -12.87
C HIS A 136 8.92 -17.43 -14.36
N ALA A 137 9.85 -16.60 -14.84
CA ALA A 137 9.76 -15.98 -16.15
C ALA A 137 10.91 -16.43 -17.08
N ASP A 138 10.61 -17.36 -17.99
CA ASP A 138 11.45 -17.70 -19.16
C ASP A 138 11.48 -16.52 -20.16
N GLY A 139 12.07 -15.39 -19.77
CA GLY A 139 12.18 -14.18 -20.58
C GLY A 139 10.92 -13.30 -20.63
N ALA A 140 9.76 -13.78 -20.16
CA ALA A 140 8.50 -13.03 -20.19
C ALA A 140 8.58 -11.64 -19.53
N CYS A 141 9.21 -11.54 -18.35
CA CYS A 141 9.43 -10.25 -17.70
C CYS A 141 10.35 -9.32 -18.51
N GLY A 142 11.38 -9.87 -19.13
CA GLY A 142 12.28 -9.11 -20.01
C GLY A 142 11.54 -8.53 -21.21
N GLU A 143 10.61 -9.28 -21.79
CA GLU A 143 9.76 -8.81 -22.88
C GLU A 143 8.78 -7.72 -22.44
N LEU A 144 8.12 -7.87 -21.28
CA LEU A 144 7.25 -6.82 -20.74
C LEU A 144 8.02 -5.53 -20.45
N VAL A 145 9.25 -5.63 -19.94
CA VAL A 145 10.14 -4.48 -19.72
C VAL A 145 10.57 -3.86 -21.05
N ALA A 146 10.95 -4.67 -22.05
CA ALA A 146 11.29 -4.19 -23.39
C ALA A 146 10.14 -3.45 -24.08
N ARG A 147 8.89 -3.83 -23.76
CA ARG A 147 7.65 -3.16 -24.20
C ARG A 147 7.28 -1.92 -23.37
N GLY A 148 8.07 -1.57 -22.35
CA GLY A 148 7.94 -0.34 -21.57
C GLY A 148 7.42 -0.49 -20.15
N ALA A 149 7.21 -1.72 -19.64
CA ALA A 149 6.87 -1.91 -18.24
C ALA A 149 8.05 -1.53 -17.34
N ARG A 150 7.79 -0.78 -16.27
CA ARG A 150 8.83 -0.30 -15.35
C ARG A 150 8.93 -1.24 -14.14
N PRO A 151 10.12 -1.79 -13.83
CA PRO A 151 10.32 -2.56 -12.61
C PRO A 151 10.11 -1.71 -11.36
N ILE A 152 9.49 -2.29 -10.33
CA ILE A 152 9.39 -1.69 -9.01
C ILE A 152 10.65 -2.02 -8.22
N ALA A 153 11.34 -0.99 -7.74
CA ALA A 153 12.45 -1.13 -6.81
C ALA A 153 11.90 -1.02 -5.37
N TRP A 154 11.75 -2.14 -4.68
CA TRP A 154 11.20 -2.18 -3.32
C TRP A 154 12.18 -1.60 -2.29
N GLU A 155 11.72 -0.60 -1.55
CA GLU A 155 12.42 -0.02 -0.41
C GLU A 155 12.22 -0.88 0.83
N SER A 156 13.28 -1.08 1.60
CA SER A 156 13.26 -1.81 2.88
C SER A 156 13.59 -0.93 4.09
N SER A 157 13.77 0.38 3.88
CA SER A 157 14.16 1.32 4.94
C SER A 157 13.59 2.70 4.72
N TRP A 158 13.41 3.43 5.83
CA TRP A 158 12.98 4.81 5.86
C TRP A 158 14.02 5.77 5.25
N ASN A 159 13.55 6.90 4.73
CA ASN A 159 14.41 8.03 4.34
C ASN A 159 14.85 8.77 5.61
N VAL A 160 16.14 9.12 5.71
CA VAL A 160 16.69 9.90 6.84
C VAL A 160 16.15 11.32 6.94
N GLU A 161 15.54 11.86 5.88
CA GLU A 161 14.96 13.21 5.87
C GLU A 161 13.53 13.30 6.44
N GLU A 162 12.88 12.15 6.66
CA GLU A 162 11.50 12.06 7.17
C GLU A 162 11.49 11.22 8.44
N GLN A 163 10.67 11.64 9.41
CA GLN A 163 10.43 10.93 10.64
C GLN A 163 9.12 10.14 10.54
N ALA A 164 9.11 8.92 11.04
CA ALA A 164 7.93 8.09 11.10
C ALA A 164 7.02 8.58 12.24
N VAL A 165 6.00 9.36 11.90
CA VAL A 165 4.99 9.80 12.87
C VAL A 165 3.83 8.82 12.83
N ALA A 166 3.59 8.14 13.94
CA ALA A 166 2.47 7.23 14.10
C ALA A 166 1.54 7.71 15.21
N TRP A 167 0.26 7.43 15.08
CA TRP A 167 -0.67 7.61 16.18
C TRP A 167 -1.69 6.48 16.19
N ASN A 168 -2.07 6.07 17.39
CA ASN A 168 -3.03 5.00 17.58
C ASN A 168 -3.91 5.28 18.79
N VAL A 169 -5.04 4.59 18.85
CA VAL A 169 -5.95 4.63 19.99
C VAL A 169 -6.15 3.22 20.53
N PRO A 170 -5.27 2.66 21.36
CA PRO A 170 -5.35 1.26 21.77
C PRO A 170 -6.66 0.97 22.50
N HIS A 171 -7.05 1.90 23.39
CA HIS A 171 -8.25 1.81 24.22
C HIS A 171 -9.16 3.06 24.12
N GLY A 172 -8.78 4.05 23.30
CA GLY A 172 -9.50 5.31 23.16
C GLY A 172 -10.63 5.31 22.09
N PRO A 173 -11.39 6.42 21.99
CA PRO A 173 -12.40 6.61 20.95
C PRO A 173 -11.80 6.71 19.55
N LEU A 174 -12.47 6.13 18.54
CA LEU A 174 -12.05 6.26 17.13
C LEU A 174 -12.15 7.71 16.61
N ALA A 175 -12.98 8.55 17.25
CA ALA A 175 -13.10 9.97 16.89
C ALA A 175 -11.78 10.74 17.05
N LEU A 176 -10.94 10.32 18.01
CA LEU A 176 -9.60 10.89 18.19
C LEU A 176 -8.71 10.66 16.98
N LEU A 177 -8.82 9.51 16.28
CA LEU A 177 -8.06 9.30 15.04
C LEU A 177 -8.46 10.31 13.98
N ALA A 178 -9.75 10.55 13.78
CA ALA A 178 -10.21 11.51 12.79
C ALA A 178 -9.75 12.94 13.11
N LEU A 179 -9.73 13.32 14.40
CA LEU A 179 -9.19 14.59 14.85
C LEU A 179 -7.69 14.70 14.54
N VAL A 180 -6.90 13.70 14.93
CA VAL A 180 -5.44 13.69 14.71
C VAL A 180 -5.12 13.62 13.21
N ASP A 181 -5.89 12.87 12.41
CA ASP A 181 -5.79 12.82 10.94
C ASP A 181 -5.95 14.24 10.34
N ALA A 182 -6.88 15.04 10.86
CA ALA A 182 -7.09 16.42 10.42
C ALA A 182 -5.92 17.35 10.79
N LEU A 183 -5.31 17.18 11.97
CA LEU A 183 -4.14 17.95 12.39
C LEU A 183 -2.90 17.57 11.56
N ALA A 184 -2.68 16.27 11.34
CA ALA A 184 -1.60 15.75 10.51
C ALA A 184 -1.72 16.25 9.06
N ARG A 185 -2.95 16.26 8.52
CA ARG A 185 -3.25 16.86 7.21
C ARG A 185 -2.83 18.34 7.16
N ARG A 186 -3.27 19.16 8.11
CA ARG A 186 -2.90 20.59 8.19
C ARG A 186 -1.39 20.78 8.29
N ALA A 187 -0.71 19.89 9.01
CA ALA A 187 0.74 19.96 9.16
C ALA A 187 1.50 19.75 7.84
N VAL A 188 0.97 18.89 6.96
CA VAL A 188 1.57 18.50 5.67
C VAL A 188 1.10 19.37 4.48
N GLU A 189 -0.15 19.83 4.48
CA GLU A 189 -0.78 20.57 3.36
C GLU A 189 -0.16 21.95 3.10
N GLU A 190 0.54 22.54 4.08
CA GLU A 190 1.17 23.85 3.93
C GLU A 190 2.33 23.87 2.91
N GLN A 191 2.67 22.73 2.30
CA GLN A 191 3.75 22.62 1.30
C GLN A 191 3.37 21.81 0.06
N ALA A 192 3.98 22.15 -1.09
CA ALA A 192 3.67 21.58 -2.42
C ALA A 192 3.93 20.07 -2.60
N ARG A 193 4.57 19.39 -1.64
CA ARG A 193 5.01 17.98 -1.73
C ARG A 193 4.33 17.08 -0.68
N GLY A 194 3.01 17.05 -0.65
CA GLY A 194 2.24 16.28 0.34
C GLY A 194 1.11 15.40 -0.24
N ALA A 195 0.78 15.52 -1.52
CA ALA A 195 -0.40 14.89 -2.10
C ALA A 195 -0.40 13.36 -1.94
N GLU A 196 0.77 12.73 -2.09
CA GLU A 196 0.97 11.30 -1.92
C GLU A 196 0.83 10.86 -0.46
N ARG A 197 1.33 11.64 0.49
CA ARG A 197 1.21 11.36 1.92
C ARG A 197 -0.24 11.52 2.38
N LEU A 198 -0.94 12.53 1.87
CA LEU A 198 -2.37 12.75 2.14
C LEU A 198 -3.26 11.67 1.53
N ARG A 199 -2.93 11.19 0.32
CA ARG A 199 -3.59 10.03 -0.28
C ARG A 199 -3.42 8.80 0.61
N TRP A 200 -2.21 8.52 1.08
CA TRP A 200 -1.97 7.43 2.02
C TRP A 200 -2.83 7.58 3.27
N LEU A 201 -2.79 8.74 3.94
CA LEU A 201 -3.58 9.00 5.14
C LEU A 201 -5.09 8.77 4.91
N THR A 202 -5.59 9.11 3.73
CA THR A 202 -7.02 9.00 3.39
C THR A 202 -7.43 7.57 3.01
N GLN A 203 -6.60 6.86 2.24
CA GLN A 203 -6.98 5.60 1.59
C GLN A 203 -6.51 4.36 2.36
N ALA A 204 -5.41 4.45 3.12
CA ALA A 204 -4.85 3.30 3.84
C ALA A 204 -5.81 2.69 4.88
N PRO A 205 -6.52 3.46 5.73
CA PRO A 205 -7.35 2.87 6.78
C PRO A 205 -8.46 1.95 6.27
N ALA A 206 -9.06 2.29 5.12
CA ALA A 206 -10.08 1.45 4.49
C ALA A 206 -9.47 0.26 3.74
N THR A 207 -8.30 0.46 3.10
CA THR A 207 -7.68 -0.55 2.23
C THR A 207 -6.97 -1.65 3.01
N LEU A 208 -6.36 -1.33 4.15
CA LEU A 208 -5.57 -2.29 4.95
C LEU A 208 -6.43 -3.21 5.83
N GLY A 209 -7.75 -2.98 5.89
CA GLY A 209 -8.66 -3.83 6.64
C GLY A 209 -8.62 -3.63 8.16
N ARG A 210 -9.33 -4.49 8.89
CA ARG A 210 -9.69 -4.27 10.32
C ARG A 210 -8.50 -4.23 11.28
N GLY A 211 -7.39 -4.91 10.94
CA GLY A 211 -6.19 -4.94 11.78
C GLY A 211 -5.51 -3.58 11.96
N TRP A 212 -5.68 -2.67 10.98
CA TRP A 212 -4.98 -1.39 10.92
C TRP A 212 -5.90 -0.18 11.12
N GLN A 213 -7.18 -0.40 11.46
CA GLN A 213 -8.15 0.71 11.56
C GLN A 213 -7.86 1.67 12.71
N ARG A 214 -7.21 1.18 13.77
CA ARG A 214 -6.96 1.93 15.01
C ARG A 214 -5.60 2.63 15.06
N GLU A 215 -4.82 2.52 14.00
CA GLU A 215 -3.48 3.06 13.90
C GLU A 215 -3.32 3.85 12.61
N ARG A 216 -2.41 4.81 12.65
CA ARG A 216 -2.02 5.65 11.53
C ARG A 216 -0.51 5.80 11.53
N LEU A 217 0.02 6.00 10.33
CA LEU A 217 1.40 6.30 10.07
C LEU A 217 1.42 7.35 8.99
N LEU A 218 2.15 8.43 9.21
CA LEU A 218 2.35 9.47 8.22
C LEU A 218 3.76 10.02 8.40
N PRO A 219 4.67 9.76 7.45
CA PRO A 219 6.00 10.34 7.54
C PRO A 219 5.94 11.84 7.37
N MET A 220 6.70 12.54 8.20
CA MET A 220 6.74 13.99 8.24
C MET A 220 8.20 14.44 8.30
N ARG A 221 8.52 15.53 7.63
CA ARG A 221 9.81 16.19 7.82
C ARG A 221 9.86 16.83 9.21
N PRO A 222 11.05 17.08 9.77
CA PRO A 222 11.18 17.65 11.13
C PRO A 222 10.37 18.94 11.36
N VAL A 223 10.25 19.79 10.33
CA VAL A 223 9.42 21.02 10.38
C VAL A 223 7.91 20.71 10.44
N GLU A 224 7.47 19.68 9.73
CA GLU A 224 6.07 19.21 9.74
C GLU A 224 5.75 18.53 11.07
N VAL A 225 6.69 17.75 11.64
CA VAL A 225 6.56 17.17 12.99
C VAL A 225 6.39 18.27 14.03
N SER A 226 7.26 19.28 14.01
CA SER A 226 7.20 20.40 14.97
C SER A 226 5.85 21.11 14.92
N ARG A 227 5.33 21.34 13.70
CA ARG A 227 4.00 21.93 13.48
C ARG A 227 2.87 21.02 13.96
N PHE A 228 2.93 19.73 13.63
CA PHE A 228 1.93 18.74 14.04
C PHE A 228 1.83 18.67 15.57
N VAL A 229 2.97 18.62 16.27
CA VAL A 229 3.01 18.60 17.74
C VAL A 229 2.45 19.90 18.33
N ALA A 230 2.79 21.06 17.77
CA ALA A 230 2.23 22.33 18.21
C ALA A 230 0.70 22.38 18.03
N LEU A 231 0.20 21.93 16.88
CA LEU A 231 -1.24 21.84 16.60
C LEU A 231 -1.95 20.86 17.55
N ALA A 232 -1.33 19.73 17.85
CA ALA A 232 -1.89 18.71 18.74
C ALA A 232 -1.96 19.18 20.20
N ARG A 233 -0.93 19.88 20.70
CA ARG A 233 -0.92 20.46 22.05
C ARG A 233 -1.96 21.57 22.25
N ASP A 234 -2.33 22.26 21.18
CA ASP A 234 -3.38 23.30 21.20
C ASP A 234 -4.80 22.72 21.22
N GLN A 235 -4.98 21.40 21.00
CA GLN A 235 -6.29 20.75 21.06
C GLN A 235 -6.61 20.26 22.48
N ALA A 236 -7.46 21.01 23.19
CA ALA A 236 -7.92 20.66 24.54
C ALA A 236 -8.52 19.24 24.64
N SER A 237 -9.26 18.79 23.63
CA SER A 237 -9.86 17.44 23.59
C SER A 237 -8.81 16.32 23.59
N LEU A 238 -7.61 16.55 23.08
CA LEU A 238 -6.52 15.57 23.11
C LEU A 238 -5.84 15.49 24.48
N ALA A 239 -5.92 16.54 25.29
CA ALA A 239 -5.37 16.56 26.63
C ALA A 239 -6.29 15.88 27.66
N GLU A 240 -7.60 15.93 27.42
CA GLU A 240 -8.63 15.39 28.32
C GLU A 240 -9.01 13.94 28.02
N GLU A 241 -9.03 13.53 26.75
CA GLU A 241 -9.39 12.18 26.34
C GLU A 241 -8.18 11.23 26.40
N GLY A 242 -8.12 10.41 27.43
CA GLY A 242 -7.11 9.36 27.55
C GLY A 242 -7.18 8.32 26.42
N GLY A 243 -6.04 7.70 26.11
CA GLY A 243 -5.97 6.55 25.20
C GLY A 243 -5.55 6.84 23.76
N LEU A 244 -5.10 8.06 23.45
CA LEU A 244 -4.31 8.38 22.26
C LEU A 244 -2.82 8.20 22.58
N GLN A 245 -2.11 7.50 21.72
CA GLN A 245 -0.64 7.47 21.71
C GLN A 245 -0.13 8.07 20.41
N VAL A 246 0.90 8.90 20.50
CA VAL A 246 1.58 9.47 19.34
C VAL A 246 3.06 9.14 19.47
N LEU A 247 3.62 8.55 18.42
CA LEU A 247 5.00 8.13 18.35
C LEU A 247 5.72 8.85 17.22
N VAL A 248 6.93 9.30 17.48
CA VAL A 248 7.85 9.84 16.47
C VAL A 248 9.10 8.97 16.48
N ASP A 249 9.37 8.29 15.36
CA ASP A 249 10.46 7.31 15.23
C ASP A 249 10.45 6.24 16.33
N GLY A 250 9.24 5.83 16.73
CA GLY A 250 9.01 4.84 17.79
C GLY A 250 9.10 5.38 19.22
N VAL A 251 9.39 6.67 19.40
CA VAL A 251 9.41 7.32 20.72
C VAL A 251 8.06 7.98 20.97
N GLU A 252 7.37 7.55 22.03
CA GLU A 252 6.11 8.18 22.44
C GLU A 252 6.35 9.62 22.87
N ILE A 253 5.53 10.54 22.35
CA ILE A 253 5.56 11.95 22.71
C ILE A 253 4.36 12.31 23.57
N LEU A 254 4.63 13.02 24.67
CA LEU A 254 3.57 13.55 25.52
C LEU A 254 2.97 14.81 24.87
N LEU A 255 1.68 14.72 24.59
CA LEU A 255 0.87 15.83 24.08
C LEU A 255 0.27 16.69 25.20
N GLN A 256 0.35 16.25 26.45
CA GLN A 256 0.04 17.07 27.62
C GLN A 256 1.20 18.02 27.92
N ALA A 257 0.86 19.26 28.31
CA ALA A 257 1.81 20.30 28.70
C ALA A 257 2.37 20.07 30.11
#